data_AF-A0A947JH47-F1
#
_entry.id   AF-A0A947JH47-F1
#
_cell.length_a   1.000
_cell.length_b   1.000
_cell.length_c   1.000
_cell.angle_alpha   90.00
_cell.angle_beta   90.00
_cell.angle_gamma   90.00
#
_symmetry.space_group_name_H-M   'P 1'
#
loop_
_entity.id
_entity.type
_entity.pdbx_description
1 polymer ?
#
loop_
_entity_poly.entity_id
_entity_poly.type
_entity_poly.pdbx_seq_one_letter_code
_entity_poly.pdbx_strand_id
1 'polypeptide(L)' 'MKRGPIATALIISFSILFQPLTGSFAAPVAAGGPDPGRLGAIIEKLESYINKGMADWKVPGLVLAIVHGDDVIYEKAFG' A
#
# COMPACT_ATOMS: atom_id res chain seq x y z
N MET A 1 -36.19 -14.62 65.48
CA MET A 1 -34.92 -15.20 64.99
C MET A 1 -34.83 -14.86 63.50
N LYS A 2 -33.74 -14.40 62.90
CA LYS A 2 -32.43 -13.87 63.29
C LYS A 2 -31.93 -13.29 61.97
N ARG A 3 -31.71 -11.97 61.88
CA ARG A 3 -31.10 -11.35 60.68
C ARG A 3 -29.68 -11.93 60.51
N GLY A 4 -29.33 -12.32 59.29
CA GLY A 4 -28.00 -12.79 58.90
C GLY A 4 -27.62 -12.16 57.54
N PRO A 5 -26.47 -11.49 57.40
CA PRO A 5 -26.18 -10.61 56.27
C PRO A 5 -25.07 -11.15 55.35
N ILE A 6 -24.77 -10.36 54.30
CA ILE A 6 -23.50 -10.28 53.53
C ILE A 6 -23.42 -11.11 52.25
N ALA A 7 -23.34 -10.38 51.12
CA ALA A 7 -22.30 -10.46 50.09
C ALA A 7 -22.81 -9.65 48.87
N THR A 8 -22.66 -8.32 48.84
CA THR A 8 -21.44 -7.64 48.38
C THR A 8 -20.81 -8.33 47.17
N ALA A 9 -21.28 -7.98 45.98
CA ALA A 9 -20.48 -8.04 44.76
C ALA A 9 -20.68 -6.72 44.02
N LEU A 10 -19.93 -5.73 44.47
CA LEU A 10 -19.70 -4.44 43.85
C LEU A 10 -19.19 -4.70 42.42
N ILE A 11 -20.03 -4.47 41.41
CA ILE A 11 -19.61 -4.46 40.01
C ILE A 11 -18.77 -3.19 39.84
N ILE A 12 -17.45 -3.35 39.90
CA ILE A 12 -16.50 -2.26 39.67
C ILE A 12 -16.56 -1.94 38.17
N SER A 13 -17.26 -0.86 37.85
CA SER A 13 -17.23 -0.21 36.53
C SER A 13 -15.79 0.09 36.13
N PHE A 14 -15.29 -0.64 35.14
CA PHE A 14 -14.02 -0.33 34.48
C PHE A 14 -14.33 0.58 33.28
N SER A 15 -14.57 1.87 33.56
CA SER A 15 -14.65 2.90 32.53
C SER A 15 -13.24 3.17 32.01
N ILE A 16 -12.80 2.41 31.01
CA ILE A 16 -11.60 2.72 30.25
C ILE A 16 -11.86 4.03 29.50
N LEU A 17 -11.22 5.10 29.96
CA LEU A 17 -11.12 6.35 29.22
C LEU A 17 -10.34 6.08 27.93
N PHE A 18 -11.06 5.89 26.83
CA PHE A 18 -10.50 5.81 25.50
C PHE A 18 -10.06 7.23 25.09
N GLN A 19 -8.81 7.59 25.41
CA GLN A 19 -8.25 8.85 24.97
C GLN A 19 -7.92 8.74 23.47
N PRO A 20 -8.54 9.54 22.58
CA PRO A 20 -8.10 9.58 21.20
C PRO A 20 -6.70 10.18 21.18
N LEU A 21 -5.72 9.36 20.83
CA LEU A 21 -4.40 9.83 20.40
C LEU A 21 -4.62 10.64 19.12
N THR A 22 -4.84 11.95 19.27
CA THR A 22 -4.81 12.91 18.15
C THR A 22 -3.36 13.12 17.74
N GLY A 23 -2.76 12.07 17.17
CA GLY A 23 -1.51 12.18 16.43
C GLY A 23 -1.80 12.98 15.17
N SER A 24 -1.20 14.16 15.04
CA SER A 24 -1.20 14.90 13.79
C SER A 24 -0.34 14.13 12.81
N PHE A 25 -0.98 13.36 11.92
CA PHE A 25 -0.29 12.78 10.77
C PHE A 25 0.00 13.92 9.80
N ALA A 26 1.25 14.38 9.77
CA ALA A 26 1.72 15.23 8.68
C ALA A 26 1.50 14.45 7.38
N ALA A 27 0.64 14.98 6.50
CA ALA A 27 0.39 14.37 5.20
C ALA A 27 1.73 14.26 4.46
N PRO A 28 2.05 13.10 3.84
CA PRO A 28 3.23 12.99 3.03
C PRO A 28 3.16 14.07 1.93
N VAL A 29 4.23 14.86 1.81
CA VAL A 29 4.40 15.76 0.68
C VAL A 29 4.30 14.91 -0.58
N ALA A 30 3.24 15.13 -1.36
CA ALA A 30 3.07 14.49 -2.65
C ALA A 30 4.22 14.95 -3.56
N ALA A 31 5.28 14.15 -3.63
CA ALA A 31 6.28 14.28 -4.66
C ALA A 31 5.55 14.10 -6.00
N GLY A 32 5.46 15.16 -6.80
CA GLY A 32 4.80 15.13 -8.10
C GLY A 32 5.32 13.95 -8.93
N GLY A 33 4.39 13.21 -9.55
CA GLY A 33 4.72 12.01 -10.32
C GLY A 33 5.64 12.27 -11.52
N PRO A 34 6.07 11.22 -12.23
CA PRO A 34 6.95 11.34 -13.38
C PRO A 34 6.36 12.24 -14.47
N ASP A 35 7.21 13.02 -15.14
CA ASP A 35 6.81 13.80 -16.31
C ASP A 35 6.22 12.88 -17.41
N PRO A 36 4.96 13.07 -17.84
CA PRO A 36 4.29 12.14 -18.75
C PRO A 36 4.98 12.02 -20.12
N GLY A 37 5.51 13.13 -20.64
CA GLY A 37 6.18 13.16 -21.95
C GLY A 37 7.49 12.36 -21.94
N ARG A 38 8.30 12.56 -20.90
CA ARG A 38 9.52 11.79 -20.68
C ARG A 38 9.23 10.32 -20.38
N LEU A 39 8.19 10.04 -19.63
CA LEU A 39 7.79 8.67 -19.30
C LEU A 39 7.45 7.89 -20.58
N GLY A 40 6.62 8.45 -21.47
CA GLY A 40 6.28 7.80 -22.75
C GLY A 40 7.51 7.44 -23.58
N ALA A 41 8.45 8.37 -23.75
CA ALA A 41 9.69 8.12 -24.51
C ALA A 41 10.59 7.04 -23.88
N ILE A 42 10.59 6.89 -22.55
CA ILE A 42 11.32 5.83 -21.85
C ILE A 42 10.62 4.49 -22.04
N ILE A 43 9.28 4.46 -21.94
CA ILE A 43 8.49 3.24 -22.13
C ILE A 43 8.69 2.67 -23.54
N GLU A 44 8.66 3.49 -24.59
CA GLU A 44 8.91 3.01 -25.96
C GLU A 44 10.28 2.34 -26.11
N LYS A 45 11.32 2.93 -25.52
CA LYS A 45 12.68 2.36 -25.52
C LYS A 45 12.75 1.07 -24.72
N LEU A 46 12.07 1.00 -23.58
CA LEU A 46 11.97 -0.18 -22.74
C LEU A 46 11.30 -1.33 -23.49
N GLU A 47 10.19 -1.08 -24.18
CA GLU A 47 9.49 -2.11 -24.97
C GLU A 47 10.37 -2.65 -26.10
N SER A 48 11.11 -1.78 -26.79
CA SER A 48 12.07 -2.22 -27.80
C SER A 48 13.18 -3.10 -27.21
N TYR A 49 13.71 -2.72 -26.04
CA TYR A 49 14.70 -3.51 -25.32
C TYR A 49 14.16 -4.89 -24.90
N ILE A 50 12.93 -4.94 -24.37
CA ILE A 50 12.27 -6.19 -23.97
C ILE A 50 12.10 -7.12 -25.17
N ASN A 51 11.54 -6.62 -26.28
CA ASN A 51 11.35 -7.43 -27.49
C ASN A 51 12.66 -8.00 -28.02
N LYS A 52 13.72 -7.18 -28.04
CA LYS A 52 15.05 -7.63 -28.43
C LYS A 52 15.57 -8.72 -27.46
N GLY A 53 15.48 -8.48 -26.16
CA GLY A 53 15.93 -9.43 -25.13
C GLY A 53 15.18 -10.77 -25.18
N MET A 54 13.85 -10.74 -25.37
CA MET A 54 13.05 -11.95 -25.52
C MET A 54 13.50 -12.78 -26.73
N ALA A 55 13.77 -12.12 -27.87
CA ALA A 55 14.27 -12.79 -29.06
C ALA A 55 15.69 -13.36 -28.84
N ASP A 56 16.60 -12.55 -28.30
CA ASP A 56 18.01 -12.92 -28.09
C ASP A 56 18.14 -14.09 -27.10
N TRP A 57 17.28 -14.15 -26.09
CA TRP A 57 17.31 -15.18 -25.03
C TRP A 57 16.24 -16.26 -25.18
N LYS A 58 15.44 -16.22 -26.25
CA LYS A 58 14.35 -17.16 -26.53
C LYS A 58 13.36 -17.29 -25.36
N VAL A 59 13.05 -16.17 -24.73
CA VAL A 59 12.03 -16.11 -23.67
C VAL A 59 10.65 -16.10 -24.34
N PRO A 60 9.76 -17.06 -24.04
CA PRO A 60 8.47 -17.19 -24.72
C PRO A 60 7.43 -16.15 -24.29
N GLY A 61 7.67 -15.44 -23.20
CA GLY A 61 6.81 -14.35 -22.73
C GLY A 61 7.32 -13.72 -21.43
N LEU A 62 6.92 -12.48 -21.20
CA LEU A 62 7.28 -11.67 -20.04
C LEU A 62 6.09 -10.80 -19.63
N VAL A 63 5.84 -10.65 -18.33
CA VAL A 63 4.91 -9.65 -17.80
C VAL A 63 5.70 -8.67 -16.94
N LEU A 64 5.46 -7.37 -17.16
CA LEU A 64 6.14 -6.31 -16.44
C LEU A 64 5.12 -5.30 -15.91
N ALA A 65 5.25 -4.97 -14.63
CA ALA A 65 4.56 -3.84 -13.99
C ALA A 65 5.59 -2.90 -13.37
N ILE A 66 5.38 -1.59 -13.50
CA ILE A 66 6.21 -0.54 -12.91
C ILE A 66 5.34 0.24 -11.92
N VAL A 67 5.80 0.33 -10.68
CA VAL A 67 5.13 1.04 -9.59
C VAL A 67 5.95 2.27 -9.22
N HIS A 68 5.28 3.40 -9.02
CA HIS A 68 5.89 4.62 -8.51
C HIS A 68 5.02 5.21 -7.40
N GLY A 69 5.56 5.28 -6.18
CA GLY A 69 4.74 5.56 -5.00
C GLY A 69 3.74 4.43 -4.79
N ASP A 70 2.45 4.77 -4.73
CA ASP A 70 1.35 3.82 -4.53
C ASP A 70 0.63 3.46 -5.85
N ASP A 71 1.09 3.99 -6.99
CA ASP A 71 0.44 3.84 -8.29
C ASP A 71 1.22 2.89 -9.22
N VAL A 72 0.49 2.01 -9.90
CA VAL A 72 1.01 1.28 -11.07
C VAL A 72 1.00 2.24 -12.26
N ILE A 73 2.18 2.64 -12.73
CA ILE A 73 2.35 3.63 -13.80
C ILE A 73 2.54 3.00 -15.18
N TYR A 74 2.77 1.68 -15.24
CA TYR A 74 2.87 0.92 -16.48
C TYR A 74 2.68 -0.57 -16.18
N GLU A 75 1.90 -1.26 -17.00
CA GLU A 75 1.73 -2.71 -16.94
C GLU A 75 1.55 -3.26 -18.35
N LYS A 76 2.30 -4.31 -18.70
CA LYS A 76 2.19 -4.95 -20.01
C LYS A 76 2.68 -6.40 -19.98
N ALA A 77 1.98 -7.24 -20.74
CA ALA A 77 2.42 -8.58 -21.11
C ALA A 77 3.03 -8.57 -22.52
N PHE A 78 4.10 -9.33 -22.68
CA PHE A 78 4.87 -9.55 -23.90
C PHE A 78 4.97 -11.07 -24.13
N GLY A 79 5.01 -11.52 -25.39
CA GLY A 79 5.06 -12.94 -25.75
C GLY A 79 4.43 -13.20 -27.10
#